data_AF-A0A833G3P2-F1
#
_entry.id   AF-A0A833G3P2-F1
#
_cell.length_a   1.000
_cell.length_b   1.000
_cell.length_c   1.000
_cell.angle_alpha   90.00
_cell.angle_beta   90.00
_cell.angle_gamma   90.00
#
_symmetry.space_group_name_H-M   'P 1'
#
loop_
_entity.id
_entity.type
_entity.pdbx_description
1 polymer ?
#
loop_
_entity_poly.entity_id
_entity_poly.type
_entity_poly.pdbx_seq_one_letter_code
_entity_poly.pdbx_strand_id
1 'polypeptide(L)'
;MGFTLAPTAASQGYRLEAHDSVGSTNALALDHARAGDPGNLWVTARRQLEGRGRRGRPWISEEGNLYASLLLVDPAPVSFLGTLPLVAAVAVYRALRPLFAATPQALAIKWPNDILVDGRKINGILLESERLPGGRMAVVVGCGVNCRHHPDNPAYPATDLSDCG
;
A
#
# COMPACT_ATOMS: atom_id res chain seq x y z
N MET A 1 -9.60 17.81 0.49
CA MET A 1 -8.48 17.53 1.41
C MET A 1 -7.33 16.94 0.61
N GLY A 2 -6.11 17.46 0.81
CA GLY A 2 -4.90 16.94 0.17
C GLY A 2 -4.28 15.81 1.00
N PHE A 3 -3.41 15.02 0.39
CA PHE A 3 -2.62 14.01 1.10
C PHE A 3 -1.45 14.67 1.84
N THR A 4 -1.13 14.19 3.04
CA THR A 4 -0.02 14.69 3.84
C THR A 4 0.69 13.55 4.54
N LEU A 5 2.01 13.63 4.67
CA LEU A 5 2.77 12.70 5.51
C LEU A 5 2.51 12.97 6.99
N ALA A 6 2.61 11.91 7.80
CA ALA A 6 2.72 12.08 9.25
C ALA A 6 4.00 12.87 9.58
N PRO A 7 4.00 13.73 10.62
CA PRO A 7 5.18 14.51 11.01
C PRO A 7 6.42 13.66 11.25
N THR A 8 6.24 12.45 11.78
CA THR A 8 7.32 11.48 12.01
C THR A 8 7.96 11.02 10.71
N ALA A 9 7.18 10.70 9.67
CA ALA A 9 7.70 10.32 8.37
C ALA A 9 8.47 11.47 7.71
N ALA A 10 7.92 12.69 7.75
CA ALA A 10 8.61 13.88 7.23
C ALA A 10 9.96 14.12 7.95
N SER A 11 10.00 13.99 9.28
CA SER A 11 11.22 14.16 10.06
C SER A 11 12.29 13.09 9.78
N GLN A 12 11.88 11.93 9.26
CA GLN A 12 12.77 10.84 8.84
C GLN A 12 13.22 10.98 7.37
N GLY A 13 12.88 12.09 6.71
CA GLY A 13 13.30 12.36 5.32
C GLY A 13 12.43 11.71 4.26
N TYR A 14 11.23 11.20 4.61
CA TYR A 14 10.29 10.73 3.60
C TYR A 14 9.67 11.92 2.85
N ARG A 15 9.47 11.73 1.55
CA ARG A 15 8.82 12.67 0.63
C ARG A 15 7.46 12.12 0.19
N LEU A 16 6.61 13.01 -0.30
CA LEU A 16 5.28 12.66 -0.81
C LEU A 16 5.04 13.33 -2.16
N GLU A 17 4.64 12.52 -3.13
CA GLU A 17 4.09 12.94 -4.41
C GLU A 17 2.62 12.51 -4.47
N ALA A 18 1.73 13.47 -4.71
CA ALA A 18 0.30 13.26 -4.68
C ALA A 18 -0.33 13.70 -6.00
N HIS A 19 -1.17 12.82 -6.56
CA HIS A 19 -1.80 13.02 -7.87
C HIS A 19 -3.32 12.89 -7.76
N ASP A 20 -4.02 13.46 -8.74
CA ASP A 20 -5.44 13.17 -8.90
C ASP A 20 -5.66 11.80 -9.56
N SER A 21 -4.91 11.48 -10.62
CA SER A 21 -5.01 10.20 -11.31
C SER A 21 -3.68 9.74 -11.88
N VAL A 22 -3.42 8.44 -11.78
CA VAL A 22 -2.25 7.75 -12.37
C VAL A 22 -2.67 6.38 -12.91
N GLY A 23 -1.83 5.75 -13.74
CA GLY A 23 -2.03 4.34 -14.11
C GLY A 23 -1.97 3.44 -12.86
N SER A 24 -0.83 3.43 -12.17
CA SER A 24 -0.62 2.74 -10.89
C SER A 24 0.43 3.50 -10.07
N THR A 25 0.18 3.70 -8.77
CA THR A 25 1.16 4.33 -7.88
C THR A 25 2.43 3.48 -7.75
N ASN A 26 2.31 2.16 -7.88
CA ASN A 26 3.48 1.26 -7.90
C ASN A 26 4.33 1.46 -9.15
N ALA A 27 3.67 1.55 -10.32
CA ALA A 27 4.36 1.74 -11.59
C ALA A 27 5.11 3.08 -11.61
N LEU A 28 4.45 4.15 -11.17
CA LEU A 28 5.07 5.47 -11.08
C LEU A 28 6.24 5.48 -10.09
N ALA A 29 6.11 4.83 -8.92
CA ALA A 29 7.22 4.68 -7.98
C ALA A 29 8.43 3.92 -8.58
N LEU A 30 8.21 2.89 -9.40
CA LEU A 30 9.29 2.22 -10.13
C LEU A 30 9.91 3.13 -11.20
N ASP A 31 9.13 3.98 -11.86
CA ASP A 31 9.66 4.96 -12.82
C ASP A 31 10.59 5.98 -12.14
N HIS A 32 10.25 6.45 -10.93
CA HIS A 32 11.17 7.26 -10.14
C HIS A 32 12.47 6.53 -9.81
N ALA A 33 12.38 5.25 -9.44
CA ALA A 33 13.57 4.44 -9.17
C ALA A 33 14.48 4.31 -10.41
N ARG A 34 13.90 4.08 -11.58
CA ARG A 34 14.61 4.04 -12.88
C ARG A 34 15.24 5.38 -13.24
N ALA A 35 14.59 6.48 -12.87
CA ALA A 35 15.11 7.84 -13.04
C ALA A 35 16.20 8.22 -12.01
N GLY A 36 16.54 7.31 -11.08
CA GLY A 36 17.62 7.51 -10.12
C GLY A 36 17.19 8.09 -8.77
N ASP A 37 15.89 8.12 -8.47
CA ASP A 37 15.40 8.55 -7.16
C ASP A 37 16.01 7.68 -6.04
N PRO A 38 16.46 8.28 -4.91
CA PRO A 38 17.13 7.54 -3.85
C PRO A 38 16.18 6.69 -2.98
N GLY A 39 14.86 6.81 -3.16
CA GLY A 39 13.85 6.20 -2.32
C GLY A 39 13.33 7.13 -1.23
N ASN A 40 12.73 6.54 -0.20
CA ASN A 40 11.96 7.24 0.84
C ASN A 40 10.87 8.15 0.23
N LEU A 41 10.27 7.70 -0.88
CA LEU A 41 9.26 8.44 -1.62
C LEU A 41 7.93 7.72 -1.52
N TRP A 42 6.92 8.40 -0.97
CA TRP A 42 5.53 7.99 -1.09
C TRP A 42 4.94 8.57 -2.36
N VAL A 43 4.29 7.74 -3.16
CA VAL A 43 3.47 8.13 -4.31
C VAL A 43 2.02 7.76 -3.99
N THR A 44 1.10 8.71 -4.12
CA THR A 44 -0.34 8.46 -3.88
C THR A 44 -1.20 9.13 -4.94
N ALA A 45 -2.39 8.57 -5.17
CA ALA A 45 -3.36 9.16 -6.08
C ALA A 45 -4.79 8.99 -5.56
N ARG A 46 -5.69 9.91 -5.93
CA ARG A 46 -7.14 9.75 -5.66
C ARG A 46 -7.73 8.58 -6.43
N ARG A 47 -7.22 8.31 -7.65
CA ARG A 47 -7.67 7.24 -8.53
C ARG A 47 -6.50 6.57 -9.24
N GLN A 48 -6.57 5.25 -9.39
CA GLN A 48 -5.71 4.51 -10.32
C GLN A 48 -6.53 4.00 -11.49
N LEU A 49 -5.99 4.12 -12.71
CA LEU A 49 -6.65 3.65 -13.94
C LEU A 49 -6.34 2.18 -14.23
N GLU A 50 -5.19 1.70 -13.75
CA GLU A 50 -4.64 0.36 -13.98
C GLU A 50 -4.14 -0.24 -12.67
N GLY A 51 -4.94 -0.11 -11.60
CA GLY A 51 -4.61 -0.64 -10.28
C GLY A 51 -4.30 -2.14 -10.33
N ARG A 52 -3.23 -2.56 -9.65
CA ARG A 52 -2.71 -3.93 -9.71
C ARG A 52 -2.75 -4.59 -8.35
N GLY A 53 -3.17 -5.84 -8.34
CA GLY A 53 -3.04 -6.79 -7.25
C GLY A 53 -2.04 -7.90 -7.58
N ARG A 54 -1.81 -8.79 -6.61
CA ARG A 54 -0.93 -9.94 -6.78
C ARG A 54 -1.39 -10.82 -7.95
N ARG A 55 -0.42 -11.46 -8.62
CA ARG A 55 -0.65 -12.36 -9.76
C ARG A 55 -1.42 -11.68 -10.92
N GLY A 56 -1.23 -10.37 -11.09
CA GLY A 56 -1.82 -9.60 -12.19
C GLY A 56 -3.33 -9.36 -12.08
N ARG A 57 -3.95 -9.63 -10.92
CA ARG A 57 -5.38 -9.34 -10.73
C ARG A 57 -5.61 -7.83 -10.71
N PRO A 58 -6.71 -7.31 -11.28
CA PRO A 58 -7.03 -5.90 -11.17
C PRO A 58 -7.32 -5.54 -9.70
N TRP A 59 -6.92 -4.32 -9.32
CA TRP A 59 -7.32 -3.68 -8.07
C TRP A 59 -8.21 -2.49 -8.40
N ILE A 60 -9.49 -2.57 -8.02
CA ILE A 60 -10.48 -1.53 -8.32
C ILE A 60 -10.16 -0.31 -7.48
N SER A 61 -9.98 0.82 -8.16
CA SER A 61 -9.43 2.05 -7.56
C SER A 61 -10.40 3.24 -7.59
N GLU A 62 -11.59 3.10 -6.98
CA GLU A 62 -12.57 4.20 -6.84
C GLU A 62 -12.08 5.31 -5.91
N GLU A 63 -12.48 6.56 -6.20
CA GLU A 63 -12.13 7.70 -5.34
C GLU A 63 -12.73 7.54 -3.93
N GLY A 64 -11.97 7.93 -2.91
CA GLY A 64 -12.39 7.85 -1.51
C GLY A 64 -11.67 6.78 -0.70
N ASN A 65 -10.93 5.91 -1.38
CA ASN A 65 -10.03 4.92 -0.80
C ASN A 65 -8.57 5.40 -0.80
N LEU A 66 -7.71 4.72 -0.05
CA LEU A 66 -6.28 5.01 -0.03
C LEU A 66 -5.54 4.15 -1.07
N TYR A 67 -4.78 4.79 -1.96
CA TYR A 67 -3.84 4.14 -2.86
C TYR A 67 -2.47 4.80 -2.68
N ALA A 68 -1.54 4.10 -2.03
CA ALA A 68 -0.23 4.64 -1.70
C ALA A 68 0.87 3.61 -1.91
N SER A 69 1.97 4.04 -2.50
CA SER A 69 3.14 3.20 -2.77
C SER A 69 4.37 3.84 -2.19
N LEU A 70 5.12 3.08 -1.39
CA LEU A 70 6.38 3.52 -0.83
C LEU A 70 7.53 2.93 -1.65
N LEU A 71 8.33 3.81 -2.29
CA LEU A 71 9.60 3.46 -2.90
C LEU A 71 10.70 3.44 -1.84
N LEU A 72 11.39 2.31 -1.74
CA LEU A 72 12.63 2.14 -0.99
C LEU A 72 13.74 1.67 -1.93
N VAL A 73 14.97 2.09 -1.67
CA VAL A 73 16.14 1.55 -2.37
C VAL A 73 17.08 0.94 -1.34
N ASP A 74 17.48 -0.30 -1.60
CA ASP A 74 18.29 -1.15 -0.73
C ASP A 74 17.74 -1.26 0.71
N PRO A 75 16.42 -1.52 0.92
CA PRO A 75 15.82 -1.51 2.25
C PRO A 75 16.31 -2.61 3.19
N ALA A 76 16.86 -3.69 2.62
CA ALA A 76 17.44 -4.82 3.35
C ALA A 76 18.34 -5.64 2.41
N PRO A 77 19.19 -6.53 2.93
CA PRO A 77 19.90 -7.51 2.10
C PRO A 77 18.91 -8.36 1.28
N VAL A 78 19.32 -8.78 0.09
CA VAL A 78 18.46 -9.52 -0.88
C VAL A 78 17.78 -10.74 -0.25
N SER A 79 18.47 -11.46 0.64
CA SER A 79 17.94 -12.63 1.35
C SER A 79 16.74 -12.32 2.26
N PHE A 80 16.60 -11.07 2.71
CA PHE A 80 15.51 -10.64 3.60
C PHE A 80 14.36 -9.95 2.87
N LEU A 81 14.49 -9.61 1.58
CA LEU A 81 13.43 -8.90 0.85
C LEU A 81 12.10 -9.67 0.82
N GLY A 82 12.15 -11.00 0.81
CA GLY A 82 10.96 -11.85 0.88
C GLY A 82 10.13 -11.69 2.16
N THR A 83 10.69 -11.09 3.21
CA THR A 83 10.00 -10.82 4.49
C THR A 83 9.26 -9.48 4.53
N LEU A 84 9.55 -8.56 3.60
CA LEU A 84 8.93 -7.24 3.58
C LEU A 84 7.40 -7.24 3.45
N PRO A 85 6.74 -8.17 2.72
CA PRO A 85 5.28 -8.25 2.75
C PRO A 85 4.72 -8.47 4.15
N LEU A 86 5.43 -9.23 4.99
CA LEU A 86 5.03 -9.50 6.37
C LEU A 86 5.14 -8.23 7.22
N VAL A 87 6.24 -7.49 7.07
CA VAL A 87 6.46 -6.20 7.74
C VAL A 87 5.38 -5.20 7.34
N ALA A 88 5.07 -5.11 6.04
CA ALA A 88 4.03 -4.23 5.53
C ALA A 88 2.65 -4.62 6.10
N ALA A 89 2.31 -5.91 6.17
CA ALA A 89 1.06 -6.36 6.78
C ALA A 89 0.94 -5.96 8.26
N VAL A 90 2.02 -6.14 9.04
CA VAL A 90 2.05 -5.70 10.44
C VAL A 90 1.93 -4.18 10.56
N ALA A 91 2.59 -3.41 9.69
CA ALA A 91 2.50 -1.96 9.70
C ALA A 91 1.07 -1.47 9.42
N VAL A 92 0.41 -2.02 8.40
CA VAL A 92 -0.98 -1.66 8.08
C VAL A 92 -1.94 -2.09 9.18
N TYR A 93 -1.76 -3.29 9.74
CA TYR A 93 -2.54 -3.74 10.91
C TYR A 93 -2.45 -2.75 12.07
N ARG A 94 -1.23 -2.30 12.42
CA ARG A 94 -1.01 -1.34 13.50
C ARG A 94 -1.60 0.04 13.19
N ALA A 95 -1.63 0.44 11.91
CA ALA A 95 -2.24 1.70 11.48
C ALA A 95 -3.77 1.65 11.55
N LEU A 96 -4.38 0.52 11.21
CA LEU A 96 -5.83 0.32 11.24
C LEU A 96 -6.37 0.07 12.66
N ARG A 97 -5.63 -0.66 13.50
CA ARG A 97 -6.08 -1.09 14.84
C ARG A 97 -6.73 0.01 15.70
N PRO A 98 -6.21 1.25 15.79
CA PRO A 98 -6.85 2.31 16.57
C PRO A 98 -8.25 2.68 16.10
N LEU A 99 -8.56 2.49 14.81
CA LEU A 99 -9.89 2.76 14.25
C LEU A 99 -10.93 1.72 14.70
N PHE A 100 -10.48 0.54 15.14
CA PHE A 100 -11.32 -0.57 15.61
C PHE A 100 -11.22 -0.75 17.13
N ALA A 101 -10.90 0.31 17.88
CA ALA A 101 -10.71 0.21 19.32
C ALA A 101 -11.96 -0.26 20.08
N ALA A 102 -13.16 0.00 19.56
CA ALA A 102 -14.43 -0.47 20.13
C ALA A 102 -14.71 -1.96 19.85
N THR A 103 -14.11 -2.52 18.79
CA THR A 103 -14.31 -3.92 18.35
C THR A 103 -12.98 -4.60 17.98
N PRO A 104 -12.01 -4.71 18.92
CA PRO A 104 -10.64 -5.12 18.57
C PRO A 104 -10.51 -6.53 17.98
N GLN A 105 -11.42 -7.44 18.34
CA GLN A 105 -11.44 -8.82 17.85
C GLN A 105 -11.81 -8.95 16.36
N ALA A 106 -12.32 -7.89 15.73
CA ALA A 106 -12.69 -7.90 14.32
C ALA A 106 -11.46 -7.89 13.40
N LEU A 107 -10.34 -7.29 13.82
CA LEU A 107 -9.18 -7.06 12.96
C LEU A 107 -8.18 -8.24 13.01
N ALA A 108 -7.85 -8.81 11.84
CA ALA A 108 -6.90 -9.92 11.73
C ALA A 108 -5.95 -9.76 10.53
N ILE A 109 -4.72 -10.28 10.65
CA ILE A 109 -3.81 -10.42 9.52
C ILE A 109 -4.06 -11.76 8.83
N LYS A 110 -4.47 -11.70 7.56
CA LYS A 110 -4.45 -12.86 6.66
C LYS A 110 -3.13 -12.85 5.90
N TRP A 111 -2.21 -13.70 6.37
CA TRP A 111 -0.89 -13.79 5.77
C TRP A 111 -0.93 -14.16 4.28
N PRO A 112 0.02 -13.63 3.48
CA PRO A 112 1.12 -12.75 3.90
C PRO A 112 0.84 -11.25 3.82
N ASN A 113 -0.30 -10.81 3.27
CA ASN A 113 -0.41 -9.47 2.69
C ASN A 113 -1.81 -8.82 2.76
N ASP A 114 -2.75 -9.42 3.49
CA ASP A 114 -4.12 -8.94 3.59
C ASP A 114 -4.49 -8.73 5.07
N ILE A 115 -5.30 -7.71 5.33
CA ILE A 115 -5.95 -7.41 6.60
C ILE A 115 -7.43 -7.66 6.44
N LEU A 116 -8.02 -8.32 7.44
CA LEU A 116 -9.42 -8.63 7.50
C LEU A 116 -10.09 -7.87 8.65
N VAL A 117 -11.33 -7.47 8.46
CA VAL A 117 -12.28 -7.06 9.49
C VAL A 117 -13.45 -8.04 9.44
N ASP A 118 -13.72 -8.74 10.53
CA ASP A 118 -14.76 -9.78 10.63
C ASP A 118 -14.68 -10.82 9.48
N GLY A 119 -13.45 -11.21 9.15
CA GLY A 119 -13.16 -12.17 8.08
C GLY A 119 -13.24 -11.59 6.65
N ARG A 120 -13.58 -10.31 6.48
CA ARG A 120 -13.69 -9.63 5.18
C ARG A 120 -12.48 -8.74 4.91
N LYS A 121 -11.96 -8.78 3.69
CA LYS A 121 -10.75 -8.06 3.28
C LYS A 121 -10.97 -6.55 3.21
N ILE A 122 -10.15 -5.77 3.90
CA ILE A 122 -10.22 -4.29 3.88
C ILE A 122 -9.08 -3.63 3.11
N ASN A 123 -7.97 -4.34 2.88
CA ASN A 123 -6.81 -3.77 2.20
C ASN A 123 -6.17 -4.77 1.22
N GLY A 124 -5.23 -4.31 0.42
CA GLY A 124 -4.34 -5.16 -0.36
C GLY A 124 -2.92 -4.61 -0.34
N ILE A 125 -1.95 -5.49 -0.08
CA ILE A 125 -0.52 -5.15 -0.15
C ILE A 125 0.12 -5.87 -1.34
N LEU A 126 0.86 -5.10 -2.15
CA LEU A 126 1.60 -5.58 -3.32
C LEU A 126 3.03 -5.05 -3.28
N LEU A 127 3.99 -5.97 -3.19
CA LEU A 127 5.40 -5.63 -3.32
C LEU A 127 5.89 -5.98 -4.72
N GLU A 128 6.60 -5.03 -5.32
CA GLU A 128 7.32 -5.19 -6.57
C GLU A 128 8.77 -4.75 -6.34
N SER A 129 9.71 -5.42 -6.99
CA SER A 129 11.13 -5.10 -6.87
C SER A 129 11.83 -5.12 -8.21
N GLU A 130 12.84 -4.29 -8.36
CA GLU A 130 13.60 -4.12 -9.60
C GLU A 130 15.07 -3.91 -9.30
N ARG A 131 15.94 -4.62 -10.04
CA ARG A 131 17.38 -4.38 -9.98
C ARG A 131 17.70 -3.11 -10.75
N LEU A 132 18.37 -2.18 -10.09
CA LEU A 132 18.83 -0.93 -10.68
C LEU A 132 20.31 -1.03 -11.11
N PRO A 133 20.81 -0.08 -11.93
CA PRO A 133 22.24 0.04 -12.22
C PRO A 133 23.09 0.12 -10.94
N GLY A 134 24.32 -0.39 -11.00
CA GLY A 134 25.23 -0.42 -9.86
C GLY A 134 24.90 -1.49 -8.80
N GLY A 135 23.98 -2.42 -9.11
CA GLY A 135 23.65 -3.55 -8.23
C GLY A 135 22.67 -3.22 -7.11
N ARG A 136 22.13 -1.99 -7.09
CA ARG A 136 21.08 -1.56 -6.15
C ARG A 136 19.75 -2.26 -6.42
N MET A 137 18.89 -2.31 -5.42
CA MET A 137 17.57 -2.91 -5.49
C MET A 137 16.49 -1.90 -5.10
N ALA A 138 15.62 -1.56 -6.05
CA ALA A 138 14.38 -0.86 -5.75
C ALA A 138 13.34 -1.85 -5.22
N VAL A 139 12.61 -1.46 -4.19
CA VAL A 139 11.43 -2.17 -3.70
C VAL A 139 10.31 -1.16 -3.52
N VAL A 140 9.18 -1.43 -4.16
CA VAL A 140 7.97 -0.64 -4.01
C VAL A 140 6.96 -1.42 -3.19
N VAL A 141 6.53 -0.84 -2.08
CA VAL A 141 5.49 -1.38 -1.20
C VAL A 141 4.19 -0.65 -1.49
N GLY A 142 3.35 -1.24 -2.33
CA GLY A 142 1.99 -0.77 -2.62
C GLY A 142 1.02 -1.19 -1.52
N CYS A 143 0.22 -0.24 -1.07
CA CYS A 143 -0.85 -0.43 -0.09
C CYS A 143 -2.13 0.24 -0.59
N GLY A 144 -3.15 -0.57 -0.85
CA GLY A 144 -4.51 -0.12 -1.08
C GLY A 144 -5.36 -0.38 0.17
N VAL A 145 -6.09 0.61 0.68
CA VAL A 145 -7.05 0.43 1.79
C VAL A 145 -8.43 0.92 1.34
N ASN A 146 -9.43 0.07 1.52
CA ASN A 146 -10.82 0.40 1.31
C ASN A 146 -11.31 1.27 2.46
N CYS A 147 -11.55 2.55 2.21
CA CYS A 147 -12.04 3.50 3.19
C CYS A 147 -13.52 3.83 2.99
N ARG A 148 -13.98 3.94 1.74
CA ARG A 148 -15.37 4.29 1.38
C ARG A 148 -16.03 3.31 0.42
N HIS A 149 -15.22 2.54 -0.29
CA HIS A 149 -15.71 1.64 -1.33
C HIS A 149 -14.97 0.31 -1.26
N HIS A 150 -15.70 -0.76 -1.50
CA HIS A 150 -15.16 -2.07 -1.83
C HIS A 150 -15.94 -2.63 -3.03
N PRO A 151 -15.44 -3.65 -3.74
CA PRO A 151 -16.15 -4.22 -4.88
C PRO A 151 -17.45 -4.92 -4.43
N ASP A 152 -18.53 -4.76 -5.18
CA ASP A 152 -19.84 -5.39 -4.87
C ASP A 152 -19.81 -6.92 -4.96
N ASN A 153 -19.02 -7.48 -5.87
CA ASN A 153 -18.91 -8.93 -6.09
C ASN A 153 -17.44 -9.38 -6.15
N PRO A 154 -16.71 -9.31 -5.03
CA PRO A 154 -15.32 -9.66 -4.99
C PRO A 154 -15.15 -11.18 -4.94
N ALA A 155 -14.06 -11.69 -5.53
CA ALA A 155 -13.72 -13.13 -5.46
C ALA A 155 -13.51 -13.65 -4.02
N TYR A 156 -13.30 -12.74 -3.06
CA TYR A 156 -13.26 -13.01 -1.63
C TYR A 156 -14.03 -11.92 -0.90
N PRO A 157 -14.72 -12.21 0.22
CA PRO A 157 -15.45 -11.20 0.98
C PRO A 157 -14.57 -9.97 1.26
N ALA A 158 -15.09 -8.78 0.95
CA ALA A 158 -14.42 -7.50 1.16
C ALA A 158 -15.31 -6.58 2.00
N THR A 159 -14.70 -5.53 2.54
CA THR A 159 -15.36 -4.46 3.29
C THR A 159 -14.55 -3.17 3.12
N ASP A 160 -15.08 -2.06 3.61
CA ASP A 160 -14.38 -0.78 3.75
C ASP A 160 -14.63 -0.18 5.13
N LEU A 161 -13.91 0.90 5.46
CA LEU A 161 -14.04 1.55 6.77
C LEU A 161 -15.45 2.13 7.02
N SER A 162 -16.14 2.63 6.00
CA SER A 162 -17.47 3.21 6.18
C SER A 162 -18.55 2.17 6.51
N ASP A 163 -18.36 0.93 6.08
CA ASP A 163 -19.21 -0.21 6.45
C ASP A 163 -18.91 -0.79 7.85
N CYS A 164 -17.80 -0.37 8.47
CA CYS A 164 -17.37 -0.89 9.77
C CYS A 164 -17.92 -0.11 10.99
N GLY A 165 -18.65 0.99 10.77
CA GLY A 165 -19.14 1.90 11.82
C GLY A 165 -18.16 3.01 12.18
#